data_AF-A0A497FTU6-F1
#
_entry.id   AF-A0A497FTU6-F1
#
_cell.length_a   1.000
_cell.length_b   1.000
_cell.length_c   1.000
_cell.angle_alpha   90.00
_cell.angle_beta   90.00
_cell.angle_gamma   90.00
#
_symmetry.space_group_name_H-M   'P 1'
#
loop_
_entity.id
_entity.type
_entity.pdbx_description
1 polymer ?
#
loop_
_entity_poly.entity_id
_entity_poly.type
_entity_poly.pdbx_seq_one_letter_code
_entity_poly.pdbx_strand_id
1 'polypeptide(L)'
;MSIDYGKDLETAYRIACWKDDPWTREGRERYTSALRRFKLLLKHPWFKEILSKDVVKILDLCSGKGIGGVALAKVIQENTEVELSMVDIREEAVKASLRFAKSEGVSAKALVKDAKSIHKLELFDIVLVYGGSLAHFNSWDFIKLLASATTVLEKDGVIIVEEMDRAHVLFTRGYKDFIVENPNP
;
A
#
# COMPACT_ATOMS: atom_id res chain seq x y z
N MET A 1 19.23 -21.58 7.73
CA MET A 1 19.59 -20.15 7.68
C MET A 1 18.28 -19.38 7.60
N SER A 2 17.88 -18.65 8.66
CA SER A 2 16.64 -17.86 8.61
C SER A 2 16.87 -16.68 7.67
N ILE A 3 16.22 -16.68 6.52
CA ILE A 3 16.25 -15.57 5.57
C ILE A 3 15.54 -14.38 6.24
N ASP A 4 16.26 -13.27 6.44
CA ASP A 4 15.68 -12.02 6.93
C ASP A 4 15.08 -11.26 5.74
N TYR A 5 13.89 -11.69 5.34
CA TYR A 5 13.20 -11.24 4.12
C TYR A 5 13.04 -9.70 4.05
N GLY A 6 12.95 -9.02 5.20
CA GLY A 6 12.91 -7.55 5.27
C GLY A 6 14.20 -6.90 4.77
N LYS A 7 15.37 -7.38 5.21
CA LYS A 7 16.68 -6.83 4.81
C LYS A 7 17.02 -7.10 3.34
N ASP A 8 16.62 -8.26 2.84
CA ASP A 8 16.80 -8.60 1.42
C ASP A 8 15.98 -7.66 0.54
N LEU A 9 14.72 -7.40 0.90
CA LEU A 9 13.90 -6.42 0.21
C LEU A 9 14.42 -4.99 0.33
N GLU A 10 14.93 -4.58 1.49
CA GLU A 10 15.58 -3.26 1.63
C GLU A 10 16.74 -3.11 0.64
N THR A 11 17.56 -4.16 0.51
CA THR A 11 18.68 -4.16 -0.43
C THR A 11 18.20 -4.11 -1.87
N ALA A 12 17.22 -4.92 -2.24
CA ALA A 12 16.63 -4.91 -3.58
C ALA A 12 16.04 -3.53 -3.94
N TYR A 13 15.36 -2.87 -2.99
CA TYR A 13 14.75 -1.56 -3.22
C TYR A 13 15.76 -0.41 -3.27
N ARG A 14 16.97 -0.56 -2.71
CA ARG A 14 18.07 0.40 -2.93
C ARG A 14 18.66 0.32 -4.32
N ILE A 15 18.69 -0.88 -4.90
CA ILE A 15 19.30 -1.13 -6.21
C ILE A 15 18.34 -0.76 -7.33
N ALA A 16 17.08 -1.17 -7.21
CA ALA A 16 16.07 -0.92 -8.24
C ALA A 16 15.38 0.43 -8.04
N CYS A 17 15.21 1.18 -9.13
CA CYS A 17 14.56 2.48 -9.12
C CYS A 17 13.02 2.33 -9.09
N TRP A 18 12.48 1.94 -7.94
CA TRP A 18 11.03 1.76 -7.74
C TRP A 18 10.24 3.07 -7.65
N LYS A 19 10.93 4.22 -7.74
CA LYS A 19 10.32 5.57 -7.60
C LYS A 19 9.49 5.68 -6.32
N ASP A 20 9.88 4.97 -5.26
CA ASP A 20 9.11 4.88 -4.01
C ASP A 20 9.52 5.96 -2.99
N ASP A 21 10.56 6.75 -3.32
CA ASP A 21 11.07 7.81 -2.47
C ASP A 21 10.32 9.14 -2.65
N PRO A 22 9.51 9.59 -1.67
CA PRO A 22 8.66 10.77 -1.82
C PRO A 22 9.44 12.09 -1.88
N TRP A 23 10.74 12.10 -1.57
CA TRP A 23 11.61 13.28 -1.66
C TRP A 23 12.31 13.41 -3.03
N THR A 24 12.24 12.38 -3.86
CA THR A 24 12.66 12.46 -5.26
C THR A 24 11.55 13.08 -6.12
N ARG A 25 11.91 13.64 -7.29
CA ARG A 25 10.91 14.18 -8.23
C ARG A 25 9.90 13.12 -8.63
N GLU A 26 10.38 11.93 -9.01
CA GLU A 26 9.55 10.82 -9.48
C GLU A 26 8.61 10.29 -8.39
N GLY A 27 9.08 10.17 -7.14
CA GLY A 27 8.21 9.77 -6.04
C GLY A 27 7.21 10.85 -5.66
N ARG A 28 7.59 12.14 -5.73
CA ARG A 28 6.65 13.25 -5.56
C ARG A 28 5.57 13.27 -6.63
N GLU A 29 5.93 13.00 -7.88
CA GLU A 29 4.97 12.85 -8.98
C GLU A 29 3.98 11.70 -8.73
N ARG A 30 4.46 10.55 -8.21
CA ARG A 30 3.58 9.45 -7.80
C ARG A 30 2.62 9.87 -6.69
N TYR A 31 3.11 10.59 -5.68
CA TYR A 31 2.28 11.11 -4.60
C TYR A 31 1.20 12.08 -5.12
N THR A 32 1.57 13.06 -5.95
CA THR A 32 0.59 13.99 -6.54
C THR A 32 -0.41 13.27 -7.45
N SER A 33 0.02 12.23 -8.17
CA SER A 33 -0.87 11.37 -8.94
C SER A 33 -1.85 10.62 -8.02
N ALA A 34 -1.38 10.05 -6.92
CA ALA A 34 -2.19 9.36 -5.92
C ALA A 34 -3.26 10.29 -5.33
N LEU A 35 -2.90 11.52 -4.93
CA LEU A 35 -3.85 12.52 -4.44
C LEU A 35 -5.01 12.75 -5.42
N ARG A 36 -4.70 12.94 -6.72
CA ARG A 36 -5.73 13.14 -7.75
C ARG A 36 -6.62 11.92 -7.93
N ARG A 37 -6.04 10.72 -7.93
CA ARG A 37 -6.78 9.46 -8.07
C ARG A 37 -7.69 9.21 -6.88
N PHE A 38 -7.21 9.40 -5.66
CA PHE A 38 -8.03 9.22 -4.45
C PHE A 38 -9.16 10.24 -4.37
N LYS A 39 -8.95 11.50 -4.79
CA LYS A 39 -10.05 12.49 -4.92
C LYS A 39 -11.17 12.04 -5.86
N LEU A 40 -10.86 11.24 -6.88
CA LEU A 40 -11.87 10.68 -7.78
C LEU A 40 -12.49 9.42 -7.18
N LEU A 41 -11.67 8.51 -6.64
CA LEU A 41 -12.11 7.26 -6.04
C LEU A 41 -13.10 7.47 -4.90
N LEU A 42 -12.82 8.43 -4.02
CA LEU A 42 -13.64 8.70 -2.83
C LEU A 42 -15.01 9.32 -3.15
N LYS A 43 -15.28 9.68 -4.41
CA LYS A 43 -16.64 10.03 -4.87
C LYS A 43 -17.54 8.81 -5.06
N HIS A 44 -16.96 7.60 -5.06
CA HIS A 44 -17.73 6.38 -5.23
C HIS A 44 -18.66 6.14 -4.02
N PRO A 45 -19.92 5.68 -4.22
CA PRO A 45 -20.90 5.49 -3.15
C PRO A 45 -20.45 4.60 -1.99
N TRP A 46 -19.52 3.66 -2.24
CA TRP A 46 -18.94 2.78 -1.21
C TRP A 46 -18.32 3.55 -0.03
N PHE A 47 -17.84 4.77 -0.25
CA PHE A 47 -17.20 5.55 0.79
C PHE A 47 -18.16 6.48 1.53
N LYS A 48 -19.42 6.58 1.13
CA LYS A 48 -20.36 7.58 1.69
C LYS A 48 -20.52 7.43 3.21
N GLU A 49 -20.70 6.20 3.68
CA GLU A 49 -20.89 5.93 5.12
C GLU A 49 -19.56 6.07 5.88
N ILE A 50 -18.47 5.56 5.32
CA ILE A 50 -17.12 5.67 5.90
C ILE A 50 -16.73 7.14 6.11
N LEU A 51 -16.91 7.98 5.09
CA LEU A 51 -16.53 9.41 5.12
C LEU A 51 -17.48 10.26 5.97
N SER A 52 -18.61 9.71 6.42
CA SER A 52 -19.53 10.40 7.34
C SER A 52 -19.18 10.22 8.82
N LYS A 53 -18.19 9.37 9.13
CA LYS A 53 -17.69 9.17 10.50
C LYS A 53 -16.92 10.40 10.97
N ASP A 54 -16.82 10.59 12.28
CA ASP A 54 -16.00 11.66 12.87
C ASP A 54 -14.50 11.42 12.66
N VAL A 55 -14.09 10.15 12.76
CA VAL A 55 -12.72 9.69 12.56
C VAL A 55 -12.72 8.49 11.61
N VAL A 56 -11.88 8.53 10.59
CA VAL A 56 -11.66 7.42 9.64
C VAL A 56 -10.31 6.76 9.92
N LYS A 57 -10.34 5.47 10.19
CA LYS A 57 -9.15 4.64 10.45
C LYS A 57 -8.69 3.94 9.18
N ILE A 58 -7.44 4.17 8.79
CA ILE A 58 -6.84 3.63 7.57
C ILE A 58 -5.68 2.73 7.92
N LEU A 59 -5.61 1.55 7.32
CA LEU A 59 -4.45 0.65 7.35
C LEU A 59 -3.83 0.53 5.96
N ASP A 60 -2.63 1.08 5.77
CA ASP A 60 -1.83 0.93 4.54
C ASP A 60 -0.88 -0.26 4.66
N LEU A 61 -1.17 -1.33 3.93
CA LEU A 61 -0.38 -2.56 3.91
C LEU A 61 0.70 -2.50 2.83
N CYS A 62 1.88 -3.01 3.18
CA CYS A 62 3.08 -2.90 2.34
C CYS A 62 3.36 -1.44 1.98
N SER A 63 3.25 -0.55 2.97
CA SER A 63 3.18 0.90 2.78
C SER A 63 4.43 1.50 2.12
N GLY A 64 5.56 0.79 2.19
CA GLY A 64 6.87 1.32 1.89
C GLY A 64 7.11 2.64 2.60
N LYS A 65 7.56 3.64 1.84
CA LYS A 65 7.81 4.99 2.35
C LYS A 65 6.52 5.84 2.47
N GLY A 66 5.33 5.23 2.36
CA GLY A 66 4.05 5.82 2.73
C GLY A 66 3.31 6.61 1.65
N ILE A 67 3.75 6.58 0.38
CA ILE A 67 3.13 7.38 -0.70
C ILE A 67 1.62 7.17 -0.80
N GLY A 68 1.17 5.91 -0.78
CA GLY A 68 -0.25 5.56 -0.92
C GLY A 68 -1.06 5.99 0.30
N GLY A 69 -0.72 5.47 1.47
CA GLY A 69 -1.42 5.75 2.73
C GLY A 69 -1.48 7.24 3.05
N VAL A 70 -0.37 7.96 2.93
CA VAL A 70 -0.33 9.41 3.19
C VAL A 70 -1.20 10.17 2.20
N ALA A 71 -1.20 9.81 0.91
CA ALA A 71 -2.06 10.45 -0.07
C ALA A 71 -3.55 10.23 0.22
N LEU A 72 -3.95 8.98 0.52
CA LEU A 72 -5.33 8.67 0.84
C LEU A 72 -5.78 9.42 2.11
N ALA A 73 -4.98 9.34 3.17
CA ALA A 73 -5.24 10.03 4.42
C ALA A 73 -5.38 11.54 4.20
N LYS A 74 -4.48 12.15 3.43
CA LYS A 74 -4.50 13.59 3.16
C LYS A 74 -5.78 14.04 2.47
N VAL A 75 -6.31 13.25 1.54
CA VAL A 75 -7.56 13.58 0.84
C VAL A 75 -8.76 13.47 1.76
N ILE A 76 -8.82 12.44 2.62
CA ILE A 76 -9.92 12.28 3.58
C ILE A 76 -9.87 13.37 4.66
N GLN A 77 -8.67 13.75 5.09
CA GLN A 77 -8.41 14.81 6.08
C GLN A 77 -8.94 16.19 5.67
N GLU A 78 -9.28 16.39 4.38
CA GLU A 78 -9.92 17.64 3.92
C GLU A 78 -11.32 17.85 4.54
N ASN A 79 -11.99 16.78 5.00
CA ASN A 79 -13.36 16.85 5.52
C ASN A 79 -13.57 16.16 6.88
N THR A 80 -12.71 15.21 7.25
CA THR A 80 -12.91 14.32 8.41
C THR A 80 -11.57 14.03 9.09
N GLU A 81 -11.54 13.75 10.38
CA GLU A 81 -10.30 13.35 11.05
C GLU A 81 -9.83 11.96 10.57
N VAL A 82 -8.51 11.75 10.50
CA VAL A 82 -7.93 10.51 9.97
C VAL A 82 -6.85 9.98 10.90
N GLU A 83 -6.93 8.68 11.19
CA GLU A 83 -5.87 7.92 11.84
C GLU A 83 -5.23 6.95 10.83
N LEU A 84 -4.00 7.24 10.40
CA LEU A 84 -3.27 6.39 9.48
C LEU A 84 -2.35 5.40 10.21
N SER A 85 -2.51 4.11 9.91
CA SER A 85 -1.58 3.05 10.29
C SER A 85 -0.86 2.52 9.07
N MET A 86 0.46 2.51 9.08
CA MET A 86 1.28 2.00 7.97
C MET A 86 2.04 0.74 8.41
N VAL A 87 2.00 -0.30 7.58
CA VAL A 87 2.67 -1.57 7.85
C VAL A 87 3.57 -1.93 6.66
N ASP A 88 4.85 -2.15 6.94
CA ASP A 88 5.79 -2.72 5.99
C ASP A 88 6.79 -3.61 6.74
N ILE A 89 7.41 -4.55 6.05
CA ILE A 89 8.44 -5.43 6.63
C ILE A 89 9.83 -4.79 6.63
N ARG A 90 10.02 -3.72 5.87
CA ARG A 90 11.28 -2.97 5.76
C ARG A 90 11.32 -1.87 6.81
N GLU A 91 12.23 -1.99 7.77
CA GLU A 91 12.36 -1.04 8.88
C GLU A 91 12.69 0.38 8.41
N GLU A 92 13.58 0.52 7.42
CA GLU A 92 13.94 1.83 6.89
C GLU A 92 12.80 2.49 6.13
N ALA A 93 11.95 1.70 5.47
CA ALA A 93 10.76 2.19 4.80
C ALA A 93 9.72 2.70 5.82
N VAL A 94 9.52 1.96 6.92
CA VAL A 94 8.65 2.35 8.04
C VAL A 94 9.10 3.66 8.68
N LYS A 95 10.41 3.82 8.94
CA LYS A 95 10.95 5.09 9.47
C LYS A 95 10.71 6.24 8.49
N ALA A 96 10.95 6.00 7.19
CA ALA A 96 10.74 7.00 6.15
C ALA A 96 9.26 7.38 6.01
N SER A 97 8.33 6.42 6.10
CA SER A 97 6.90 6.69 5.96
C SER A 97 6.37 7.60 7.07
N LEU A 98 6.82 7.42 8.31
CA LEU A 98 6.49 8.33 9.42
C LEU A 98 7.02 9.75 9.20
N ARG A 99 8.27 9.89 8.71
CA ARG A 99 8.82 11.20 8.36
C ARG A 99 8.00 11.86 7.25
N PHE A 100 7.60 11.09 6.24
CA PHE A 100 6.80 11.59 5.13
C PHE A 100 5.40 12.03 5.58
N ALA A 101 4.69 11.19 6.34
CA ALA A 101 3.39 11.53 6.93
C ALA A 101 3.45 12.83 7.74
N LYS A 102 4.47 12.96 8.62
CA LYS A 102 4.69 14.19 9.39
C LYS A 102 4.92 15.41 8.50
N SER A 103 5.72 15.28 7.44
CA SER A 103 5.98 16.38 6.50
C SER A 103 4.74 16.84 5.73
N GLU A 104 3.77 15.94 5.54
CA GLU A 104 2.49 16.23 4.90
C GLU A 104 1.38 16.58 5.92
N GLY A 105 1.69 16.68 7.21
CA GLY A 105 0.73 17.03 8.27
C GLY A 105 -0.33 15.96 8.53
N VAL A 106 0.00 14.69 8.26
CA VAL A 106 -0.86 13.52 8.51
C VAL A 106 -0.44 12.87 9.82
N SER A 107 -1.39 12.69 10.74
CA SER A 107 -1.19 11.90 11.96
C SER A 107 -1.10 10.43 11.59
N ALA A 108 0.02 9.77 11.94
CA ALA A 108 0.22 8.38 11.58
C ALA A 108 1.06 7.60 12.60
N LYS A 109 0.77 6.30 12.69
CA LYS A 109 1.64 5.29 13.30
C LYS A 109 2.14 4.33 12.23
N ALA A 110 3.31 3.74 12.45
CA ALA A 110 3.86 2.77 11.52
C ALA A 110 4.52 1.61 12.27
N LEU A 111 4.39 0.40 11.73
CA LEU A 111 4.88 -0.83 12.36
C LEU A 111 5.69 -1.66 11.37
N VAL A 112 6.83 -2.16 11.84
CA VAL A 112 7.60 -3.18 11.12
C VAL A 112 6.91 -4.53 11.34
N LYS A 113 6.16 -5.01 10.34
CA LYS A 113 5.34 -6.23 10.49
C LYS A 113 5.01 -6.87 9.14
N ASP A 114 4.89 -8.19 9.13
CA ASP A 114 4.36 -8.94 7.97
C ASP A 114 2.87 -8.62 7.78
N ALA A 115 2.51 -8.14 6.59
CA ALA A 115 1.14 -7.82 6.20
C ALA A 115 0.20 -9.04 6.28
N LYS A 116 0.72 -10.27 6.21
CA LYS A 116 -0.07 -11.51 6.39
C LYS A 116 -0.45 -11.77 7.85
N SER A 117 0.18 -11.08 8.80
CA SER A 117 0.04 -11.32 10.25
C SER A 117 -0.63 -10.15 11.00
N ILE A 118 -1.48 -9.39 10.31
CA ILE A 118 -2.10 -8.17 10.86
C ILE A 118 -3.43 -8.41 11.58
N HIS A 119 -4.00 -9.62 11.53
CA HIS A 119 -5.25 -10.06 12.22
C HIS A 119 -5.36 -9.78 13.74
N LYS A 120 -4.30 -9.28 14.39
CA LYS A 120 -4.27 -8.90 15.80
C LYS A 120 -4.31 -7.38 16.03
N LEU A 121 -4.37 -6.59 14.95
CA LEU A 121 -4.54 -5.16 15.05
C LEU A 121 -6.01 -4.82 15.36
N GLU A 122 -6.27 -3.56 15.68
CA GLU A 122 -7.63 -3.05 15.80
C GLU A 122 -8.39 -3.07 14.47
N LEU A 123 -9.68 -2.71 14.50
CA LEU A 123 -10.49 -2.59 13.30
C LEU A 123 -10.22 -1.27 12.55
N PHE A 124 -10.33 -1.32 11.23
CA PHE A 124 -10.11 -0.22 10.30
C PHE A 124 -11.28 -0.07 9.33
N ASP A 125 -11.57 1.17 8.95
CA ASP A 125 -12.59 1.49 7.95
C ASP A 125 -12.10 1.20 6.53
N ILE A 126 -10.81 1.46 6.29
CA ILE A 126 -10.19 1.29 4.99
C ILE A 126 -8.89 0.52 5.15
N VAL A 127 -8.73 -0.54 4.37
CA VAL A 127 -7.44 -1.21 4.17
C VAL A 127 -6.94 -0.88 2.77
N LEU A 128 -5.74 -0.33 2.66
CA LEU A 128 -5.10 0.05 1.41
C LEU A 128 -3.96 -0.91 1.07
N VAL A 129 -3.88 -1.32 -0.18
CA VAL A 129 -2.71 -1.96 -0.79
C VAL A 129 -2.35 -1.14 -2.02
N TYR A 130 -1.26 -0.39 -1.98
CA TYR A 130 -0.90 0.57 -3.02
C TYR A 130 0.54 0.36 -3.54
N GLY A 131 0.76 0.60 -4.83
CA GLY A 131 2.10 0.57 -5.42
C GLY A 131 2.56 -0.78 -5.98
N GLY A 132 1.62 -1.66 -6.36
CA GLY A 132 1.94 -2.94 -7.02
C GLY A 132 2.45 -4.04 -6.08
N SER A 133 2.17 -3.92 -4.79
CA SER A 133 2.65 -4.81 -3.73
C SER A 133 2.23 -6.27 -3.92
N LEU A 134 1.17 -6.56 -4.68
CA LEU A 134 0.73 -7.92 -4.96
C LEU A 134 1.78 -8.75 -5.73
N ALA A 135 2.76 -8.11 -6.40
CA ALA A 135 3.88 -8.82 -7.03
C ALA A 135 4.70 -9.67 -6.04
N HIS A 136 4.67 -9.32 -4.76
CA HIS A 136 5.48 -9.97 -3.71
C HIS A 136 4.79 -11.17 -3.06
N PHE A 137 3.57 -11.51 -3.49
CA PHE A 137 2.78 -12.58 -2.90
C PHE A 137 2.51 -13.67 -3.94
N ASN A 138 2.83 -14.92 -3.60
CA ASN A 138 2.33 -16.07 -4.36
C ASN A 138 0.82 -16.26 -4.11
N SER A 139 0.18 -17.15 -4.85
CA SER A 139 -1.27 -17.40 -4.76
C SER A 139 -1.75 -17.75 -3.35
N TRP A 140 -0.94 -18.47 -2.56
CA TRP A 140 -1.30 -18.84 -1.19
C TRP A 140 -1.14 -17.68 -0.21
N ASP A 141 -0.03 -16.95 -0.34
CA ASP A 141 0.28 -15.81 0.50
C ASP A 141 -0.67 -14.63 0.24
N PHE A 142 -1.16 -14.47 -0.98
CA PHE A 142 -2.19 -13.49 -1.32
C PHE A 142 -3.52 -13.79 -0.61
N ILE A 143 -3.96 -15.05 -0.58
CA ILE A 143 -5.18 -15.43 0.15
C ILE A 143 -5.00 -15.22 1.65
N LYS A 144 -3.82 -15.52 2.21
CA LYS A 144 -3.50 -15.21 3.61
C LYS A 144 -3.53 -13.71 3.90
N LEU A 145 -2.98 -12.89 3.00
CA LEU A 145 -3.02 -11.44 3.09
C LEU A 145 -4.46 -10.94 3.16
N LEU A 146 -5.31 -11.37 2.23
CA LEU A 146 -6.72 -10.99 2.20
C LEU A 146 -7.48 -11.46 3.44
N ALA A 147 -7.28 -12.72 3.87
CA ALA A 147 -7.89 -13.22 5.10
C ALA A 147 -7.49 -12.36 6.31
N SER A 148 -6.20 -12.07 6.46
CA SER A 148 -5.70 -11.17 7.51
C SER A 148 -6.34 -9.78 7.41
N ALA A 149 -6.37 -9.17 6.22
CA ALA A 149 -6.96 -7.85 5.97
C ALA A 149 -8.44 -7.79 6.36
N THR A 150 -9.22 -8.80 5.97
CA THR A 150 -10.66 -8.83 6.28
C THR A 150 -10.96 -9.01 7.77
N THR A 151 -10.07 -9.65 8.54
CA THR A 151 -10.27 -9.80 10.00
C THR A 151 -10.11 -8.50 10.79
N VAL A 152 -9.46 -7.49 10.20
CA VAL A 152 -9.30 -6.16 10.80
C VAL A 152 -10.15 -5.11 10.10
N LEU A 153 -11.08 -5.51 9.24
CA LEU A 153 -11.94 -4.60 8.52
C LEU A 153 -13.25 -4.43 9.29
N GLU A 154 -13.70 -3.19 9.44
CA GLU A 154 -15.04 -2.89 9.93
C GLU A 154 -16.11 -3.54 9.01
N LYS A 155 -17.31 -3.75 9.56
CA LYS A 155 -18.41 -4.44 8.85
C LYS A 155 -18.69 -3.87 7.45
N ASP A 156 -18.69 -2.54 7.34
CA ASP A 156 -18.94 -1.80 6.10
C ASP A 156 -17.65 -1.16 5.56
N GLY A 157 -16.49 -1.65 6.01
CA GLY A 157 -15.19 -1.19 5.57
C GLY A 157 -14.86 -1.63 4.14
N VAL A 158 -13.89 -0.95 3.54
CA VAL A 158 -13.50 -1.18 2.14
C VAL A 158 -12.02 -1.51 2.04
N ILE A 159 -11.70 -2.50 1.20
CA ILE A 159 -10.31 -2.76 0.78
C ILE A 159 -10.07 -2.09 -0.57
N ILE A 160 -9.06 -1.22 -0.63
CA ILE A 160 -8.60 -0.57 -1.85
C ILE A 160 -7.31 -1.25 -2.31
N VAL A 161 -7.28 -1.73 -3.54
CA VAL A 161 -6.10 -2.34 -4.15
C VAL A 161 -5.75 -1.58 -5.42
N GLU A 162 -4.58 -0.93 -5.44
CA GLU A 162 -3.99 -0.48 -6.70
C GLU A 162 -3.27 -1.65 -7.36
N GLU A 163 -3.88 -2.20 -8.41
CA GLU A 163 -3.25 -3.18 -9.27
C GLU A 163 -3.37 -2.76 -10.73
N MET A 164 -2.42 -3.22 -11.53
CA MET A 164 -2.43 -3.08 -12.96
C MET A 164 -2.92 -4.39 -13.57
N ASP A 165 -3.75 -4.31 -14.62
CA ASP A 165 -4.05 -5.52 -15.41
C ASP A 165 -2.79 -5.97 -16.14
N ARG A 166 -2.02 -6.84 -15.48
CA ARG A 166 -0.76 -7.36 -16.02
C ARG A 166 -0.99 -8.20 -17.24
N ALA A 167 -2.08 -8.98 -17.31
CA ALA A 167 -2.40 -9.75 -18.50
C ALA A 167 -2.62 -8.81 -19.68
N HIS A 168 -3.48 -7.80 -19.53
CA HIS A 168 -3.68 -6.80 -20.57
C HIS A 168 -2.38 -6.10 -20.96
N VAL A 169 -1.56 -5.67 -20.00
CA VAL A 169 -0.28 -5.01 -20.29
C VAL A 169 0.68 -5.93 -21.03
N LEU A 170 0.78 -7.20 -20.62
CA LEU A 170 1.61 -8.20 -21.29
C LEU A 170 1.15 -8.44 -22.73
N PHE A 171 -0.16 -8.61 -22.96
CA PHE A 171 -0.70 -8.89 -24.29
C PHE A 171 -0.74 -7.66 -25.22
N THR A 172 -0.85 -6.44 -24.67
CA THR A 172 -0.98 -5.21 -25.49
C THR A 172 0.33 -4.43 -25.65
N ARG A 173 1.26 -4.54 -24.70
CA ARG A 173 2.54 -3.82 -24.73
C ARG A 173 3.74 -4.75 -24.93
N GLY A 174 3.52 -6.06 -24.89
CA GLY A 174 4.55 -7.08 -25.03
C GLY A 174 5.44 -7.24 -23.81
N TYR A 175 6.29 -8.28 -23.84
CA TYR A 175 7.47 -8.38 -23.01
C TYR A 175 8.61 -7.61 -23.71
N LYS A 176 9.42 -6.85 -22.95
CA LYS A 176 10.64 -6.27 -23.52
C LYS A 176 11.73 -7.34 -23.76
N ASP A 177 11.73 -8.40 -22.94
CA ASP A 177 12.71 -9.49 -22.97
C ASP A 177 11.98 -10.86 -22.89
N PHE A 178 12.17 -11.73 -23.89
CA PHE A 178 11.49 -13.03 -23.94
C PHE A 178 11.98 -13.97 -22.83
N ILE A 179 11.06 -14.55 -22.05
CA ILE A 179 11.31 -15.79 -21.32
C ILE A 179 11.03 -16.92 -22.31
N VAL A 180 12.08 -17.58 -22.80
CA VAL A 180 11.93 -18.83 -23.53
C VAL A 180 11.54 -19.88 -22.49
N GLU A 181 10.33 -20.44 -22.60
CA GLU A 181 9.95 -21.61 -21.80
C GLU A 181 11.00 -22.70 -22.03
N ASN A 182 11.65 -23.16 -20.95
CA ASN A 182 12.44 -24.37 -20.99
C ASN A 182 11.49 -25.55 -20.74
N PRO A 183 11.24 -26.42 -21.73
CA PRO A 183 10.36 -27.58 -21.56
C PRO A 183 10.96 -28.68 -20.66
N ASN A 184 12.18 -28.51 -20.13
CA ASN A 184 12.78 -29.40 -19.12
C ASN A 184 13.30 -28.60 -17.91
N PRO A 185 12.55 -28.52 -16.80
CA PRO A 185 12.98 -27.92 -15.54
C PRO A 185 13.99 -28.77 -14.76
#